data_AF-A0A7V0XGF4-F1
#
_entry.id   AF-A0A7V0XGF4-F1
#
_cell.length_a   1.000
_cell.length_b   1.000
_cell.length_c   1.000
_cell.angle_alpha   90.00
_cell.angle_beta   90.00
_cell.angle_gamma   90.00
#
_symmetry.space_group_name_H-M   'P 1'
#
loop_
_entity.id
_entity.type
_entity.pdbx_description
1 polymer ?
#
loop_
_entity_poly.entity_id
_entity_poly.type
_entity_poly.pdbx_seq_one_letter_code
_entity_poly.pdbx_strand_id
1 'polypeptide(L)'
;MDTWRRWAVGIQRHKGNWTKIGELQRVERFTNEDYSLAWDNYIALKHNAYINLRAQYAFRQSLLPILDLNAEYYKGLGSLYELSAAYRLMHFPGSDVQFLSLGAAAYLNNEFLRVRLTDILQKASGPELILLAAWRHYFISADHWAELYTVFTKLNYDIKIEEKLRTIGIKGESYPWERIGVQAALSRGWERADSAQWGFMLGLVYRW
;
A
#
# COMPACT_ATOMS: atom_id res chain seq x y z
N MET A 1 -11.58 5.71 -21.45
CA MET A 1 -11.76 5.65 -19.99
C MET A 1 -10.53 5.02 -19.40
N ASP A 2 -9.82 5.80 -18.60
CA ASP A 2 -8.49 5.47 -18.12
C ASP A 2 -8.63 4.56 -16.90
N THR A 3 -8.25 3.29 -17.07
CA THR A 3 -8.42 2.26 -16.04
C THR A 3 -7.08 1.67 -15.65
N TRP A 4 -6.86 1.54 -14.35
CA TRP A 4 -5.79 0.74 -13.75
C TRP A 4 -6.35 -0.60 -13.30
N ARG A 5 -5.62 -1.68 -13.55
CA ARG A 5 -5.97 -3.03 -13.09
C ARG A 5 -4.77 -3.69 -12.45
N ARG A 6 -5.00 -4.41 -11.36
CA ARG A 6 -4.00 -5.25 -10.71
C ARG A 6 -4.57 -6.64 -10.45
N TRP A 7 -3.80 -7.65 -10.83
CA TRP A 7 -4.05 -9.05 -10.54
C TRP A 7 -2.92 -9.56 -9.68
N ALA A 8 -3.23 -10.32 -8.62
CA ALA A 8 -2.23 -10.87 -7.73
C ALA A 8 -2.52 -12.33 -7.38
N VAL A 9 -1.46 -13.13 -7.28
CA VAL A 9 -1.49 -14.44 -6.65
C VAL A 9 -0.39 -14.48 -5.61
N GLY A 10 -0.76 -14.80 -4.38
CA GLY A 10 0.15 -14.79 -3.24
C GLY A 10 0.19 -16.11 -2.48
N ILE A 11 1.31 -16.34 -1.82
CA ILE A 11 1.47 -17.36 -0.78
C ILE A 11 1.85 -16.68 0.52
N GLN A 12 1.17 -17.04 1.60
CA GLN A 12 1.44 -16.56 2.94
C GLN A 12 1.85 -17.73 3.83
N ARG A 13 2.91 -17.54 4.61
CA ARG A 13 3.35 -18.51 5.62
C ARG A 13 3.58 -17.82 6.94
N HIS A 14 3.02 -18.38 8.01
CA HIS A 14 3.33 -17.97 9.38
C HIS A 14 4.30 -18.97 10.03
N LYS A 15 5.37 -18.48 10.66
CA LYS A 15 6.34 -19.31 11.38
C LYS A 15 6.97 -18.54 12.55
N GLY A 16 6.58 -18.89 13.77
CA GLY A 16 7.10 -18.27 14.98
C GLY A 16 6.79 -16.78 15.01
N ASN A 17 7.81 -15.93 15.16
CA ASN A 17 7.65 -14.48 15.14
C ASN A 17 7.67 -13.86 13.72
N TRP A 18 7.48 -14.66 12.67
CA TRP A 18 7.54 -14.21 11.28
C TRP A 18 6.25 -14.53 10.53
N THR A 19 5.80 -13.58 9.72
CA THR A 19 4.83 -13.83 8.65
C THR A 19 5.47 -13.41 7.34
N LYS A 20 5.48 -14.30 6.36
CA LYS A 20 6.08 -14.10 5.04
C LYS A 20 5.00 -14.16 3.99
N ILE A 21 5.03 -13.24 3.03
CA ILE A 21 4.10 -13.21 1.92
C ILE A 21 4.90 -13.03 0.63
N GLY A 22 4.76 -13.95 -0.31
CA GLY A 22 5.27 -13.79 -1.67
C GLY A 22 4.09 -13.53 -2.60
N GLU A 23 4.19 -12.54 -3.49
CA GLU A 23 3.12 -12.18 -4.43
C GLU A 23 3.67 -12.08 -5.86
N LEU A 24 3.06 -12.79 -6.80
CA LEU A 24 3.21 -12.51 -8.23
C LEU A 24 2.09 -11.57 -8.66
N GLN A 25 2.42 -10.51 -9.38
CA GLN A 25 1.47 -9.48 -9.76
C GLN A 25 1.55 -9.15 -11.24
N ARG A 26 0.40 -8.82 -11.83
CA ARG A 26 0.26 -8.19 -13.14
C ARG A 26 -0.44 -6.86 -12.95
N VAL A 27 0.14 -5.79 -13.49
CA VAL A 27 -0.39 -4.44 -13.42
C VAL A 27 -0.60 -3.92 -14.84
N GLU A 28 -1.79 -3.41 -15.12
CA GLU A 28 -2.16 -2.85 -16.42
C GLU A 28 -2.59 -1.39 -16.24
N ARG A 29 -2.07 -0.51 -17.10
CA ARG A 29 -2.55 0.86 -17.28
C ARG A 29 -2.46 1.19 -18.77
N PHE A 30 -3.57 1.62 -19.36
CA PHE A 30 -3.64 1.90 -20.80
C PHE A 30 -3.26 0.68 -21.64
N THR A 31 -2.29 0.83 -22.53
CA THR A 31 -1.71 -0.23 -23.37
C THR A 31 -0.48 -0.89 -22.72
N ASN A 32 -0.08 -0.44 -21.54
CA ASN A 32 1.12 -0.91 -20.86
C ASN A 32 0.75 -1.96 -19.81
N GLU A 33 1.62 -2.96 -19.67
CA GLU A 33 1.53 -3.95 -18.61
C GLU A 33 2.91 -4.29 -18.08
N ASP A 34 2.98 -4.47 -16.77
CA ASP A 34 4.16 -4.99 -16.08
C ASP A 34 3.78 -6.19 -15.22
N TYR A 35 4.77 -7.05 -15.03
CA TYR A 35 4.72 -8.17 -14.10
C TYR A 35 5.76 -7.93 -13.03
N SER A 36 5.44 -8.28 -11.78
CA SER A 36 6.39 -8.16 -10.68
C SER A 36 6.26 -9.31 -9.70
N LEU A 37 7.37 -9.58 -9.00
CA LEU A 37 7.41 -10.44 -7.84
C LEU A 37 7.67 -9.57 -6.61
N ALA A 38 6.81 -9.67 -5.61
CA ALA A 38 6.96 -9.00 -4.33
C ALA A 38 7.13 -10.00 -3.20
N TRP A 39 7.83 -9.58 -2.16
CA TRP A 39 8.08 -10.35 -0.97
C TRP A 39 7.99 -9.44 0.27
N ASP A 40 7.07 -9.77 1.17
CA ASP A 40 6.86 -9.12 2.45
C ASP A 40 7.30 -10.03 3.59
N ASN A 41 8.00 -9.47 4.57
CA ASN A 41 8.28 -10.13 5.85
C ASN A 41 7.81 -9.22 6.98
N TYR A 42 6.87 -9.71 7.77
CA TYR A 42 6.52 -9.15 9.07
C TYR A 42 7.29 -9.90 10.15
N ILE A 43 7.97 -9.16 11.00
CA ILE A 43 8.84 -9.70 12.04
C ILE A 43 8.39 -9.10 13.37
N ALA A 44 7.79 -9.92 14.23
CA ALA A 44 7.44 -9.51 15.58
C ALA A 44 8.71 -9.32 16.41
N LEU A 45 8.79 -8.17 17.07
CA LEU A 45 9.87 -7.74 17.95
C LEU A 45 9.37 -7.72 19.40
N LYS A 46 10.27 -7.46 20.35
CA LYS A 46 9.90 -7.30 21.76
C LYS A 46 9.15 -5.98 21.99
N HIS A 47 8.45 -5.90 23.12
CA HIS A 47 7.80 -4.68 23.60
C HIS A 47 6.70 -4.14 22.67
N ASN A 48 5.80 -5.00 22.17
CA ASN A 48 4.68 -4.60 21.32
C ASN A 48 5.13 -3.82 20.07
N ALA A 49 6.10 -4.38 19.33
CA ALA A 49 6.64 -3.78 18.14
C ALA A 49 6.83 -4.85 17.05
N TYR A 50 6.81 -4.42 15.80
CA TYR A 50 7.16 -5.29 14.68
C TYR A 50 7.70 -4.44 13.53
N ILE A 51 8.35 -5.10 12.58
CA ILE A 51 8.83 -4.46 11.35
C ILE A 51 8.25 -5.20 10.14
N ASN A 52 7.85 -4.44 9.12
CA ASN A 52 7.57 -4.94 7.79
C ASN A 52 8.74 -4.59 6.88
N LEU A 53 9.25 -5.59 6.17
CA LEU A 53 10.23 -5.44 5.10
C LEU A 53 9.62 -5.97 3.80
N ARG A 54 9.43 -5.07 2.83
CA ARG A 54 8.93 -5.39 1.50
C ARG A 54 10.01 -5.17 0.46
N ALA A 55 10.17 -6.12 -0.45
CA ALA A 55 10.94 -5.96 -1.66
C ALA A 55 10.09 -6.38 -2.86
N GLN A 56 10.11 -5.61 -3.94
CA GLN A 56 9.44 -5.93 -5.18
C GLN A 56 10.39 -5.72 -6.35
N TYR A 57 10.37 -6.66 -7.29
CA TYR A 57 11.12 -6.61 -8.53
C TYR A 57 10.17 -6.69 -9.72
N ALA A 58 10.24 -5.72 -10.64
CA ALA A 58 9.46 -5.73 -11.86
C ALA A 58 10.27 -6.32 -13.03
N PHE A 59 9.67 -7.27 -13.76
CA PHE A 59 10.30 -7.93 -14.91
C PHE A 59 10.31 -7.05 -16.16
N ARG A 60 9.42 -6.04 -16.19
CA ARG A 60 9.29 -5.01 -17.24
C ARG A 60 9.13 -3.65 -16.58
N GLN A 61 9.51 -2.60 -17.30
CA GLN A 61 9.75 -1.25 -16.75
C GLN A 61 8.82 -0.22 -17.41
N SER A 62 7.58 -0.60 -17.71
CA SER A 62 6.64 0.31 -18.41
C SER A 62 5.78 1.14 -17.46
N LEU A 63 5.57 0.66 -16.23
CA LEU A 63 4.69 1.23 -15.20
C LEU A 63 5.30 1.16 -13.79
N LEU A 64 5.95 0.05 -13.45
CA LEU A 64 6.49 -0.23 -12.13
C LEU A 64 7.98 0.12 -12.05
N PRO A 65 8.48 0.50 -10.85
CA PRO A 65 9.92 0.59 -10.63
C PRO A 65 10.56 -0.79 -10.81
N ILE A 66 11.81 -0.81 -11.29
CA ILE A 66 12.63 -2.04 -11.39
C ILE A 66 12.71 -2.72 -10.04
N LEU A 67 12.97 -1.90 -9.01
CA LEU A 67 13.12 -2.33 -7.63
C LEU A 67 12.36 -1.37 -6.73
N ASP A 68 11.58 -1.92 -5.80
CA ASP A 68 10.87 -1.16 -4.78
C ASP A 68 11.08 -1.83 -3.42
N LEU A 69 11.76 -1.11 -2.54
CA LEU A 69 12.12 -1.55 -1.21
C LEU A 69 11.40 -0.68 -0.18
N ASN A 70 10.74 -1.30 0.78
CA ASN A 70 10.10 -0.59 1.90
C ASN A 70 10.49 -1.26 3.22
N ALA A 71 10.88 -0.44 4.19
CA ALA A 71 11.02 -0.85 5.57
C ALA A 71 10.12 0.03 6.44
N GLU A 72 9.22 -0.59 7.20
CA GLU A 72 8.33 0.10 8.12
C GLU A 72 8.38 -0.52 9.49
N TYR A 73 8.72 0.29 10.49
CA TYR A 73 8.69 -0.09 11.89
C TYR A 73 7.38 0.37 12.52
N TYR A 74 6.79 -0.51 13.32
CA TYR A 74 5.55 -0.29 14.04
C TYR A 74 5.78 -0.47 15.54
N LYS A 75 5.18 0.42 16.33
CA LYS A 75 5.25 0.40 17.79
C LYS A 75 3.86 0.64 18.36
N GLY A 76 3.36 -0.36 19.07
CA GLY A 76 2.14 -0.21 19.86
C GLY A 76 2.37 0.65 21.10
N LEU A 77 1.43 1.54 21.36
CA LEU A 77 1.32 2.37 22.55
C LEU A 77 0.10 1.90 23.35
N GLY A 78 0.35 1.03 24.34
CA GLY A 78 -0.72 0.31 25.03
C GLY A 78 -1.38 -0.71 24.11
N SER A 79 -2.69 -0.93 24.32
CA SER A 79 -3.49 -1.89 23.54
C SER A 79 -4.26 -1.27 22.36
N LEU A 80 -4.39 0.06 22.34
CA LEU A 80 -5.31 0.74 21.42
C LEU A 80 -4.63 1.51 20.31
N TYR A 81 -3.38 1.94 20.47
CA TYR A 81 -2.72 2.81 19.52
C TYR A 81 -1.45 2.19 18.96
N GLU A 82 -1.10 2.56 17.74
CA GLU A 82 0.13 2.18 17.08
C GLU A 82 0.72 3.40 16.36
N LEU A 83 2.03 3.56 16.45
CA LEU A 83 2.79 4.50 15.62
C LEU A 83 3.66 3.73 14.63
N SER A 84 3.87 4.32 13.47
CA SER A 84 4.78 3.75 12.48
C SER A 84 5.70 4.80 11.85
N ALA A 85 6.88 4.33 11.43
CA ALA A 85 7.82 5.09 10.63
C ALA A 85 8.32 4.21 9.49
N ALA A 86 8.31 4.74 8.27
CA ALA A 86 8.71 4.00 7.09
C ALA A 86 9.72 4.77 6.23
N TYR A 87 10.58 4.01 5.57
CA TYR A 87 11.40 4.47 4.46
C TYR A 87 11.17 3.56 3.26
N ARG A 88 10.94 4.17 2.09
CA ARG A 88 10.77 3.45 0.83
C ARG A 88 11.70 4.02 -0.23
N LEU A 89 12.26 3.14 -1.04
CA LEU A 89 13.06 3.47 -2.21
C LEU A 89 12.45 2.78 -3.43
N MET A 90 12.09 3.57 -4.44
CA MET A 90 11.76 3.08 -5.77
C MET A 90 12.88 3.43 -6.74
N HIS A 91 13.39 2.43 -7.43
CA HIS A 91 14.39 2.58 -8.48
C HIS A 91 13.71 2.50 -9.85
N PHE A 92 13.74 3.60 -10.60
CA PHE A 92 13.34 3.65 -12.00
C PHE A 92 14.58 3.82 -12.90
N PRO A 93 14.48 3.52 -14.20
CA PRO A 93 15.53 3.86 -15.16
C PRO A 93 15.86 5.36 -15.11
N GLY A 94 17.05 5.69 -14.65
CA GLY A 94 17.55 7.07 -14.60
C GLY A 94 17.06 7.94 -13.45
N SER A 95 16.28 7.41 -12.49
CA SER A 95 15.85 8.17 -11.32
C SER A 95 15.48 7.28 -10.14
N ASP A 96 15.85 7.74 -8.94
CA ASP A 96 15.42 7.15 -7.68
C ASP A 96 14.39 8.06 -7.02
N VAL A 97 13.34 7.44 -6.47
CA VAL A 97 12.34 8.13 -5.67
C VAL A 97 12.36 7.57 -4.26
N GLN A 98 12.61 8.45 -3.30
CA GLN A 98 12.68 8.09 -1.88
C GLN A 98 11.48 8.67 -1.15
N PHE A 99 10.96 7.93 -0.18
CA PHE A 99 9.81 8.32 0.61
C PHE A 99 10.12 8.16 2.09
N LEU A 100 9.72 9.13 2.89
CA LEU A 100 9.68 9.03 4.34
C LEU A 100 8.24 9.12 4.81
N SER A 101 7.79 8.15 5.62
CA SER A 101 6.43 8.14 6.14
C SER A 101 6.39 8.09 7.65
N LEU A 102 5.40 8.77 8.23
CA LEU A 102 4.99 8.64 9.61
C LEU A 102 3.51 8.25 9.66
N GLY A 103 3.18 7.27 10.48
CA GLY A 103 1.83 6.76 10.63
C GLY A 103 1.37 6.74 12.08
N ALA A 104 0.07 6.87 12.26
CA ALA A 104 -0.62 6.61 13.51
C ALA A 104 -1.88 5.80 13.23
N ALA A 105 -2.18 4.85 14.11
CA ALA A 105 -3.37 4.04 14.02
C ALA A 105 -4.02 3.81 15.39
N ALA A 106 -5.32 3.50 15.36
CA ALA A 106 -6.11 3.16 16.53
C ALA A 106 -6.94 1.90 16.26
N TYR A 107 -6.97 1.01 17.25
CA TYR A 107 -7.79 -0.20 17.30
C TYR A 107 -8.96 0.06 18.25
N LEU A 108 -10.17 0.08 17.73
CA LEU A 108 -11.39 0.39 18.47
C LEU A 108 -12.40 -0.74 18.27
N ASN A 109 -12.39 -1.74 19.13
CA ASN A 109 -13.17 -2.97 18.98
C ASN A 109 -12.86 -3.67 17.64
N ASN A 110 -13.86 -3.74 16.75
CA ASN A 110 -13.75 -4.31 15.41
C ASN A 110 -13.31 -3.27 14.36
N GLU A 111 -12.88 -2.09 14.78
CA GLU A 111 -12.46 -1.01 13.88
C GLU A 111 -10.96 -0.78 13.96
N PHE A 112 -10.36 -0.45 12.82
CA PHE A 112 -9.00 0.04 12.71
C PHE A 112 -8.98 1.34 11.90
N LEU A 113 -8.52 2.41 12.54
CA LEU A 113 -8.35 3.73 11.94
C LEU A 113 -6.87 3.98 11.72
N ARG A 114 -6.48 4.47 10.56
CA ARG A 114 -5.08 4.80 10.28
C ARG A 114 -4.96 6.10 9.50
N VAL A 115 -3.99 6.90 9.89
CA VAL A 115 -3.50 8.04 9.12
C VAL A 115 -2.01 7.85 8.85
N ARG A 116 -1.57 8.19 7.64
CA ARG A 116 -0.15 8.19 7.27
C ARG A 116 0.18 9.44 6.47
N LEU A 117 1.18 10.16 6.92
CA LEU A 117 1.81 11.25 6.17
C LEU A 117 3.08 10.71 5.51
N THR A 118 3.29 11.02 4.25
CA THR A 118 4.48 10.63 3.48
C THR A 118 5.05 11.83 2.76
N ASP A 119 6.35 12.01 2.86
CA ASP A 119 7.13 13.02 2.14
C ASP A 119 7.95 12.33 1.04
N ILE A 120 7.92 12.89 -0.17
CA ILE A 120 8.71 12.41 -1.30
C ILE A 120 9.98 13.26 -1.40
N LEU A 121 11.11 12.61 -1.19
CA LEU A 121 12.42 13.24 -1.19
C LEU A 121 12.94 13.38 -2.63
N GLN A 122 12.41 14.33 -3.41
CA GLN A 122 13.00 14.74 -4.69
C GLN A 122 13.50 16.20 -4.64
N LYS A 123 14.70 16.42 -5.20
CA LYS A 123 15.54 17.60 -4.98
C LYS A 123 15.38 18.75 -6.00
N ALA A 124 14.39 18.74 -6.89
CA ALA A 124 14.27 19.75 -7.96
C ALA A 124 13.02 20.64 -7.90
N SER A 125 11.86 20.12 -7.48
CA SER A 125 10.57 20.83 -7.52
C SER A 125 10.01 21.22 -6.15
N GLY A 126 10.65 20.80 -5.06
CA GLY A 126 10.16 20.97 -3.68
C GLY A 126 9.49 19.70 -3.13
N PRO A 127 9.20 19.65 -1.82
CA PRO A 127 8.62 18.48 -1.17
C PRO A 127 7.17 18.24 -1.64
N GLU A 128 6.86 16.97 -1.92
CA GLU A 128 5.52 16.48 -2.23
C GLU A 128 4.99 15.67 -1.05
N LEU A 129 3.81 16.05 -0.56
CA LEU A 129 3.20 15.43 0.61
C LEU A 129 2.01 14.56 0.20
N ILE A 130 2.00 13.33 0.71
CA ILE A 130 0.90 12.38 0.56
C ILE A 130 0.29 12.11 1.94
N LEU A 131 -1.02 12.32 2.06
CA LEU A 131 -1.81 11.97 3.23
C LEU A 131 -2.75 10.81 2.89
N LEU A 132 -2.57 9.68 3.56
CA LEU A 132 -3.50 8.56 3.55
C LEU A 132 -4.33 8.57 4.84
N ALA A 133 -5.65 8.41 4.70
CA ALA A 133 -6.53 8.09 5.80
C ALA A 133 -7.34 6.84 5.44
N ALA A 134 -7.46 5.91 6.39
CA ALA A 134 -8.15 4.65 6.20
C ALA A 134 -8.98 4.28 7.43
N TRP A 135 -10.15 3.71 7.18
CA TRP A 135 -11.02 3.09 8.16
C TRP A 135 -11.32 1.68 7.72
N ARG A 136 -11.00 0.72 8.58
CA ARG A 136 -11.19 -0.70 8.36
C ARG A 136 -12.11 -1.28 9.41
N HIS A 137 -13.08 -2.07 8.97
CA HIS A 137 -13.96 -2.87 9.82
C HIS A 137 -13.60 -4.36 9.69
N TYR A 138 -13.52 -5.05 10.82
CA TYR A 138 -13.34 -6.50 10.92
C TYR A 138 -14.67 -7.19 11.21
N PHE A 139 -15.04 -8.16 10.37
CA PHE A 139 -16.35 -8.80 10.48
C PHE A 139 -16.34 -9.98 11.45
N ILE A 140 -15.42 -10.93 11.25
CA ILE A 140 -15.36 -12.19 11.98
C ILE A 140 -14.01 -12.35 12.68
N SER A 141 -12.93 -12.04 11.96
CA SER A 141 -11.56 -12.11 12.47
C SER A 141 -10.68 -11.10 11.74
N ALA A 142 -9.39 -11.06 12.10
CA ALA A 142 -8.40 -10.24 11.41
C ALA A 142 -8.26 -10.55 9.91
N ASP A 143 -8.74 -11.71 9.46
CA ASP A 143 -8.67 -12.20 8.08
C ASP A 143 -9.92 -11.81 7.23
N HIS A 144 -10.96 -11.26 7.87
CA HIS A 144 -12.20 -10.86 7.20
C HIS A 144 -12.46 -9.39 7.46
N TRP A 145 -12.11 -8.54 6.50
CA TRP A 145 -12.17 -7.10 6.69
C TRP A 145 -12.50 -6.33 5.41
N ALA A 146 -13.05 -5.15 5.59
CA ALA A 146 -13.22 -4.14 4.54
C ALA A 146 -12.61 -2.83 5.00
N GLU A 147 -11.92 -2.12 4.11
CA GLU A 147 -11.26 -0.84 4.36
C GLU A 147 -11.72 0.19 3.33
N LEU A 148 -12.32 1.27 3.83
CA LEU A 148 -12.47 2.52 3.10
C LEU A 148 -11.20 3.34 3.28
N TYR A 149 -10.66 3.89 2.20
CA TYR A 149 -9.48 4.74 2.28
C TYR A 149 -9.58 5.93 1.33
N THR A 150 -8.84 6.98 1.69
CA THR A 150 -8.60 8.14 0.85
C THR A 150 -7.12 8.47 0.85
N VAL A 151 -6.63 8.94 -0.29
CA VAL A 151 -5.28 9.46 -0.45
C VAL A 151 -5.38 10.86 -1.03
N PHE A 152 -4.68 11.80 -0.41
CA PHE A 152 -4.52 13.16 -0.90
C PHE A 152 -3.05 13.39 -1.18
N THR A 153 -2.74 13.90 -2.37
CA THR A 153 -1.39 14.31 -2.72
C THR A 153 -1.39 15.80 -2.99
N LYS A 154 -0.46 16.51 -2.36
CA LYS A 154 -0.16 17.89 -2.66
C LYS A 154 1.19 17.97 -3.35
N LEU A 155 1.14 18.29 -4.64
CA LEU A 155 2.30 18.60 -5.45
C LEU A 155 2.63 20.09 -5.28
N ASN A 156 3.79 20.40 -4.69
CA ASN A 156 4.37 21.74 -4.81
C ASN A 156 5.25 21.72 -6.07
N TYR A 157 4.80 22.40 -7.12
CA TYR A 157 5.69 22.86 -8.18
C TYR A 157 6.08 24.29 -7.86
N ASP A 158 7.38 24.59 -7.89
CA ASP A 158 7.84 25.98 -7.96
C ASP A 158 7.13 26.64 -9.15
N ILE A 159 6.31 27.65 -8.87
CA ILE A 159 5.46 28.47 -9.77
C ILE A 159 4.03 27.92 -10.03
N LYS A 160 3.11 28.31 -9.12
CA LYS A 160 1.68 28.66 -9.35
C LYS A 160 0.64 27.58 -9.72
N ILE A 161 0.93 26.29 -9.73
CA ILE A 161 -0.13 25.27 -9.94
C ILE A 161 -0.12 24.25 -8.80
N GLU A 162 -1.10 24.36 -7.89
CA GLU A 162 -1.38 23.35 -6.86
C GLU A 162 -2.24 22.24 -7.50
N GLU A 163 -1.62 21.14 -7.91
CA GLU A 163 -2.36 19.94 -8.32
C GLU A 163 -2.68 19.10 -7.08
N LYS A 164 -3.98 18.87 -6.85
CA LYS A 164 -4.48 18.00 -5.77
C LYS A 164 -4.95 16.70 -6.38
N LEU A 165 -4.13 15.66 -6.23
CA LEU A 165 -4.59 14.31 -6.54
C LEU A 165 -5.41 13.82 -5.36
N ARG A 166 -6.58 13.28 -5.65
CA ARG A 166 -7.41 12.60 -4.66
C ARG A 166 -7.70 11.21 -5.16
N THR A 167 -7.64 10.23 -4.28
CA THR A 167 -8.14 8.88 -4.52
C THR A 167 -9.05 8.49 -3.38
N ILE A 168 -10.19 7.90 -3.70
CA ILE A 168 -11.05 7.21 -2.73
C ILE A 168 -11.17 5.77 -3.18
N GLY A 169 -11.08 4.82 -2.27
CA GLY A 169 -11.28 3.42 -2.60
C GLY A 169 -11.83 2.60 -1.46
N ILE A 170 -12.40 1.48 -1.82
CA ILE A 170 -12.76 0.39 -0.92
C ILE A 170 -11.93 -0.82 -1.29
N LYS A 171 -11.44 -1.54 -0.30
CA LYS A 171 -10.82 -2.85 -0.52
C LYS A 171 -11.19 -3.78 0.62
N GLY A 172 -11.06 -5.08 0.41
CA GLY A 172 -11.33 -6.06 1.45
C GLY A 172 -10.63 -7.36 1.18
N GLU A 173 -10.62 -8.17 2.23
CA GLU A 173 -10.10 -9.53 2.23
C GLU A 173 -11.07 -10.44 2.98
N SER A 174 -11.18 -11.67 2.50
CA SER A 174 -11.91 -12.73 3.19
C SER A 174 -11.30 -14.08 2.86
N TYR A 175 -11.38 -15.03 3.79
CA TYR A 175 -10.98 -16.42 3.62
C TYR A 175 -12.21 -17.33 3.53
N PRO A 176 -12.86 -17.45 2.35
CA PRO A 176 -14.00 -18.35 2.16
C PRO A 176 -13.65 -19.82 2.37
N TRP A 177 -12.37 -20.19 2.23
CA TRP A 177 -11.85 -21.51 2.60
C TRP A 177 -10.66 -21.36 3.54
N GLU A 178 -10.40 -22.39 4.35
CA GLU A 178 -9.36 -22.39 5.40
C GLU A 178 -7.99 -21.88 4.93
N ARG A 179 -7.62 -22.19 3.68
CA ARG A 179 -6.32 -21.82 3.10
C ARG A 179 -6.40 -20.87 1.92
N ILE A 180 -7.58 -20.49 1.46
CA ILE A 180 -7.72 -19.67 0.24
C ILE A 180 -8.43 -18.38 0.62
N GLY A 181 -7.65 -17.29 0.58
CA GLY A 181 -8.10 -15.92 0.72
C GLY A 181 -8.37 -15.26 -0.63
N VAL A 182 -9.34 -14.36 -0.66
CA VAL A 182 -9.66 -13.51 -1.80
C VAL A 182 -9.51 -12.05 -1.35
N GLN A 183 -8.83 -11.26 -2.17
CA GLN A 183 -8.72 -9.82 -2.00
C GLN A 183 -9.36 -9.11 -3.19
N ALA A 184 -10.06 -8.01 -2.92
CA ALA A 184 -10.61 -7.16 -3.96
C ALA A 184 -10.47 -5.68 -3.59
N ALA A 185 -10.27 -4.82 -4.58
CA ALA A 185 -10.33 -3.38 -4.39
C ALA A 185 -10.97 -2.68 -5.59
N LEU A 186 -11.69 -1.61 -5.29
CA LEU A 186 -12.18 -0.63 -6.25
C LEU A 186 -11.80 0.75 -5.76
N SER A 187 -11.27 1.57 -6.66
CA SER A 187 -10.88 2.94 -6.34
C SER A 187 -11.18 3.88 -7.49
N ARG A 188 -11.31 5.15 -7.14
CA ARG A 188 -11.49 6.25 -8.08
C ARG A 188 -10.52 7.36 -7.71
N GLY A 189 -9.67 7.71 -8.67
CA GLY A 189 -8.70 8.79 -8.59
C GLY A 189 -9.11 9.98 -9.45
N TRP A 190 -8.69 11.18 -9.05
CA TRP A 190 -8.84 12.42 -9.81
C TRP A 190 -7.46 13.04 -9.98
N GLU A 191 -6.96 13.09 -11.22
CA GLU A 191 -5.67 13.71 -11.54
C GLU A 191 -5.82 15.21 -11.85
N ARG A 192 -6.99 15.65 -12.37
CA ARG A 192 -7.43 17.05 -12.54
C ARG A 192 -8.95 17.15 -12.44
N ALA A 193 -9.52 18.38 -12.48
CA ALA A 193 -10.95 18.67 -12.28
C ALA A 193 -11.92 17.79 -13.10
N ASP A 194 -11.51 17.25 -14.26
CA ASP A 194 -12.44 16.58 -15.19
C ASP A 194 -12.06 15.15 -15.63
N SER A 195 -10.94 14.58 -15.18
CA SER A 195 -10.56 13.20 -15.52
C SER A 195 -10.55 12.29 -14.29
N ALA A 196 -11.59 11.46 -14.18
CA ALA A 196 -11.65 10.39 -13.19
C ALA A 196 -11.04 9.10 -13.76
N GLN A 197 -10.13 8.50 -13.00
CA GLN A 197 -9.55 7.20 -13.30
C GLN A 197 -10.10 6.15 -12.35
N TRP A 198 -10.42 4.97 -12.87
CA TRP A 198 -10.86 3.84 -12.05
C TRP A 198 -9.72 2.87 -11.84
N GLY A 199 -9.56 2.39 -10.61
CA GLY A 199 -8.59 1.37 -10.24
C GLY A 199 -9.29 0.13 -9.72
N PHE A 200 -8.88 -1.03 -10.21
CA PHE A 200 -9.41 -2.33 -9.80
C PHE A 200 -8.29 -3.28 -9.38
N MET A 201 -8.52 -4.04 -8.32
CA MET A 201 -7.62 -5.09 -7.86
C MET A 201 -8.39 -6.38 -7.59
N LEU A 202 -7.83 -7.50 -8.02
CA LEU A 202 -8.20 -8.83 -7.54
C LEU A 202 -6.96 -9.62 -7.14
N GLY A 203 -7.07 -10.33 -6.03
CA GLY A 203 -6.00 -11.15 -5.48
C GLY A 203 -6.50 -12.49 -4.96
N LEU A 204 -5.70 -13.53 -5.14
CA LEU A 204 -5.84 -14.81 -4.45
C LEU A 204 -4.64 -15.03 -3.55
N VAL A 205 -4.88 -15.48 -2.32
CA VAL A 205 -3.81 -15.76 -1.35
C VAL A 205 -3.97 -17.19 -0.84
N TYR A 206 -2.90 -17.99 -0.95
CA TYR A 206 -2.83 -19.31 -0.34
C TYR A 206 -2.09 -19.25 1.00
N ARG A 207 -2.70 -19.74 2.09
CA ARG A 207 -2.06 -19.89 3.40
C ARG A 207 -1.44 -21.28 3.53
N TRP A 208 -0.13 -21.30 3.78
CA TRP A 208 0.67 -22.52 3.98
C TRP A 208 1.22 -22.64 5.40
#